data_AF-A0A1V4JK67-F1
#
_entry.id   AF-A0A1V4JK67-F1
#
_cell.length_a   1.000
_cell.length_b   1.000
_cell.length_c   1.000
_cell.angle_alpha   90.00
_cell.angle_beta   90.00
_cell.angle_gamma   90.00
#
_symmetry.space_group_name_H-M   'P 1'
#
loop_
_entity.id
_entity.type
_entity.pdbx_description
1 polymer ?
#
loop_
_entity_poly.entity_id
_entity_poly.type
_entity_poly.pdbx_seq_one_letter_code
_entity_poly.pdbx_strand_id
1 'polypeptide(L)'
;MVFAHLVHSQLEPLLEFLCSLPGPTGKPALEFVMAEWMSRQHLFYGQYEGKVSSVALCKLLQYGINTDDKRLQDIRVKGEEIFNMDEGIRTRSKSAKNPERWTNIPLLVKILKLIINELSNAMEANASRQTTADWSQDDLNDMWEDQDEDEDEDEGLAGQFLSDILSTNKYGKSEL
;
A
#
# COMPACT_ATOMS: atom_id res chain seq x y z
N MET A 1 3.69 -9.32 4.32
CA MET A 1 2.45 -9.08 5.08
C MET A 1 2.60 -9.17 6.59
N VAL A 2 3.26 -10.18 7.17
CA VAL A 2 3.41 -10.30 8.65
C VAL A 2 3.90 -9.00 9.32
N PHE A 3 4.95 -8.37 8.79
CA PHE A 3 5.45 -7.09 9.33
C PHE A 3 4.45 -5.94 9.20
N ALA A 4 3.65 -5.90 8.14
CA ALA A 4 2.59 -4.91 7.99
C ALA A 4 1.54 -5.06 9.11
N HIS A 5 1.14 -6.30 9.42
CA HIS A 5 0.27 -6.57 10.56
C HIS A 5 0.89 -6.13 11.90
N LEU A 6 2.17 -6.45 12.12
CA LEU A 6 2.89 -6.06 13.34
C LEU A 6 3.04 -4.54 13.51
N VAL A 7 3.10 -3.77 12.41
CA VAL A 7 3.07 -2.29 12.48
C VAL A 7 1.80 -1.78 13.15
N HIS A 8 0.67 -2.48 13.03
CA HIS A 8 -0.58 -2.01 13.65
C HIS A 8 -0.64 -2.24 15.15
N SER A 9 0.02 -3.29 15.66
CA SER A 9 -0.07 -3.72 17.06
C SER A 9 1.20 -3.40 17.87
N GLN A 10 2.38 -3.49 17.26
CA GLN A 10 3.67 -3.47 17.94
C GLN A 10 4.74 -2.72 17.13
N LEU A 11 4.44 -1.50 16.67
CA LEU A 11 5.34 -0.72 15.81
C LEU A 11 6.74 -0.51 16.41
N GLU A 12 6.83 0.04 17.62
CA GLU A 12 8.12 0.36 18.22
C GLU A 12 8.96 -0.88 18.56
N PRO A 13 8.40 -1.94 19.21
CA PRO A 13 9.12 -3.20 19.40
C PRO A 13 9.57 -3.84 18.09
N LEU A 14 8.76 -3.74 17.02
CA LEU A 14 9.13 -4.24 15.70
C LEU A 14 10.35 -3.51 15.13
N LEU A 15 10.39 -2.17 15.23
CA LEU A 15 11.53 -1.39 14.75
C LEU A 15 12.79 -1.69 15.55
N GLU A 16 12.68 -1.80 16.87
CA GLU A 16 13.80 -2.19 17.74
C GLU A 16 14.33 -3.57 17.38
N PHE A 17 13.44 -4.56 17.23
CA PHE A 17 13.78 -5.90 16.81
C PHE A 17 14.50 -5.93 15.46
N LEU A 18 13.95 -5.26 14.44
CA LEU A 18 14.54 -5.23 13.09
C LEU A 18 15.87 -4.48 13.02
N CYS A 19 16.12 -3.54 13.93
CA CYS A 19 17.41 -2.87 14.04
C CYS A 19 18.45 -3.69 14.82
N SER A 20 18.02 -4.54 15.75
CA SER A 20 18.91 -5.36 16.58
C SER A 20 19.58 -6.52 15.83
N LEU A 21 19.04 -6.90 14.66
CA LEU A 21 19.51 -8.04 13.88
C LEU A 21 20.20 -7.60 12.58
N PRO A 22 21.35 -8.21 12.22
CA PRO A 22 21.90 -8.05 10.89
C PRO A 22 20.99 -8.75 9.87
N GLY A 23 20.65 -8.05 8.80
CA GLY A 23 19.95 -8.62 7.66
C GLY A 23 20.87 -9.48 6.79
N PRO A 24 20.33 -10.16 5.76
CA PRO A 24 21.10 -11.01 4.85
C PRO A 24 22.14 -10.23 4.02
N THR A 25 22.08 -8.89 4.05
CA THR A 25 22.96 -7.97 3.31
C THR A 25 24.05 -7.35 4.18
N GLY A 26 24.14 -7.71 5.46
CA GLY A 26 25.11 -7.14 6.42
C GLY A 26 24.74 -5.75 6.96
N LYS A 27 23.60 -5.20 6.52
CA LYS A 27 22.98 -3.99 7.07
C LYS A 27 21.85 -4.35 8.04
N PRO A 28 21.31 -3.41 8.86
CA PRO A 28 20.18 -3.71 9.73
C PRO A 28 19.03 -4.35 8.95
N ALA A 29 18.39 -5.37 9.52
CA ALA A 29 17.29 -6.08 8.86
C ALA A 29 16.12 -5.16 8.48
N LEU A 30 15.94 -4.06 9.23
CA LEU A 30 14.97 -3.00 8.91
C LEU A 30 15.16 -2.46 7.49
N GLU A 31 16.40 -2.16 7.08
CA GLU A 31 16.68 -1.62 5.74
C GLU A 31 16.27 -2.62 4.66
N PHE A 32 16.57 -3.90 4.87
CA PHE A 32 16.20 -4.96 3.93
C PHE A 32 14.68 -5.11 3.80
N VAL A 33 13.97 -5.19 4.93
CA VAL A 33 12.51 -5.33 4.94
C VAL A 33 11.86 -4.12 4.27
N MET A 34 12.31 -2.90 4.57
CA MET A 34 11.77 -1.70 3.97
C MET A 34 12.09 -1.61 2.47
N ALA A 35 13.30 -1.96 2.04
CA ALA A 35 13.65 -1.95 0.62
C ALA A 35 12.79 -2.94 -0.19
N GLU A 36 12.65 -4.17 0.28
CA GLU A 36 11.83 -5.19 -0.40
C GLU A 36 10.36 -4.77 -0.42
N TRP A 37 9.83 -4.30 0.71
CA TRP A 37 8.45 -3.85 0.79
C TRP A 37 8.19 -2.66 -0.14
N MET A 38 9.00 -1.60 -0.10
CA MET A 38 8.81 -0.41 -0.96
C MET A 38 8.91 -0.74 -2.45
N SER A 39 9.69 -1.76 -2.83
CA SER A 39 9.81 -2.18 -4.22
C SER A 39 8.61 -2.99 -4.72
N ARG A 40 7.85 -3.63 -3.83
CA ARG A 40 6.75 -4.56 -4.16
C ARG A 40 5.37 -4.07 -3.74
N GLN A 41 5.26 -2.95 -3.02
CA GLN A 41 3.98 -2.44 -2.53
C GLN A 41 2.91 -2.35 -3.62
N HIS A 42 3.27 -1.81 -4.79
CA HIS A 42 2.37 -1.67 -5.95
C HIS A 42 1.95 -2.99 -6.60
N LEU A 43 2.51 -4.12 -6.16
CA LEU A 43 2.19 -5.46 -6.65
C LEU A 43 1.27 -6.23 -5.70
N PHE A 44 0.91 -5.67 -4.55
CA PHE A 44 -0.07 -6.27 -3.66
C PHE A 44 -1.47 -6.22 -4.28
N TYR A 45 -2.20 -7.31 -4.11
CA TYR A 45 -3.56 -7.49 -4.62
C TYR A 45 -4.46 -7.95 -3.47
N GLY A 46 -5.78 -7.76 -3.65
CA GLY A 46 -6.77 -8.06 -2.62
C GLY A 46 -7.08 -6.85 -1.74
N GLN A 47 -8.38 -6.62 -1.51
CA GLN A 47 -8.86 -5.43 -0.79
C GLN A 47 -8.37 -5.37 0.66
N TYR A 48 -8.32 -6.51 1.35
CA TYR A 48 -7.87 -6.57 2.73
C TYR A 48 -6.36 -6.31 2.86
N GLU A 49 -5.54 -7.05 2.10
CA GLU A 49 -4.07 -6.90 2.15
C GLU A 49 -3.63 -5.50 1.74
N GLY A 50 -4.28 -4.92 0.72
CA GLY A 50 -4.07 -3.54 0.30
C GLY A 50 -4.35 -2.56 1.45
N LYS A 51 -5.52 -2.65 2.10
CA LYS A 51 -5.87 -1.77 3.24
C LYS A 51 -4.88 -1.90 4.40
N VAL A 52 -4.53 -3.13 4.79
CA VAL A 52 -3.55 -3.40 5.87
C VAL A 52 -2.22 -2.74 5.53
N SER A 53 -1.68 -3.03 4.34
CA SER A 53 -0.39 -2.49 3.93
C SER A 53 -0.40 -0.96 3.84
N SER A 54 -1.41 -0.38 3.20
CA SER A 54 -1.53 1.07 3.01
C SER A 54 -1.63 1.83 4.34
N VAL A 55 -2.43 1.32 5.29
CA VAL A 55 -2.53 1.94 6.62
C VAL A 55 -1.25 1.73 7.44
N ALA A 56 -0.56 0.59 7.30
CA ALA A 56 0.73 0.38 7.93
C ALA A 56 1.79 1.39 7.42
N LEU A 57 1.81 1.66 6.12
CA LEU A 57 2.66 2.69 5.52
C LEU A 57 2.35 4.09 6.06
N CYS A 58 1.06 4.44 6.20
CA CYS A 58 0.65 5.69 6.84
C CYS A 58 1.16 5.80 8.28
N LYS A 59 1.05 4.73 9.08
CA LYS A 59 1.54 4.69 10.46
C LYS A 59 3.06 4.84 10.52
N LEU A 60 3.81 4.17 9.65
CA LEU A 60 5.26 4.29 9.56
C LEU A 60 5.69 5.72 9.21
N LEU A 61 5.02 6.34 8.24
CA LEU A 61 5.27 7.73 7.86
C LEU A 61 4.98 8.69 9.01
N GLN A 62 3.81 8.57 9.63
CA GLN A 62 3.40 9.39 10.77
C GLN A 62 4.39 9.26 11.93
N TYR A 63 4.76 8.03 12.29
CA TYR A 63 5.71 7.76 13.37
C TYR A 63 7.08 8.37 13.05
N GLY A 64 7.66 8.06 11.89
CA GLY A 64 8.99 8.55 11.50
C GLY A 64 9.13 10.08 11.45
N ILE A 65 8.03 10.80 11.19
CA ILE A 65 7.99 12.26 11.23
C ILE A 65 7.78 12.77 12.67
N ASN A 66 6.77 12.25 13.39
CA ASN A 66 6.39 12.78 14.69
C ASN A 66 7.43 12.53 15.78
N THR A 67 8.17 11.42 15.70
CA THR A 67 9.19 11.04 16.69
C THR A 67 10.62 11.34 16.23
N ASP A 68 10.79 11.95 15.05
CA ASP A 68 12.09 12.19 14.40
C ASP A 68 12.99 10.93 14.34
N ASP A 69 12.40 9.76 14.06
CA ASP A 69 13.10 8.48 14.13
C ASP A 69 14.14 8.31 13.00
N LYS A 70 15.42 8.46 13.36
CA LYS A 70 16.56 8.31 12.46
C LYS A 70 16.66 6.92 11.83
N ARG A 71 16.18 5.87 12.51
CA ARG A 71 16.17 4.50 11.96
C ARG A 71 15.36 4.42 10.67
N LEU A 72 14.33 5.24 10.50
CA LEU A 72 13.51 5.32 9.29
C LEU A 72 13.99 6.42 8.34
N GLN A 73 14.42 7.57 8.87
CA GLN A 73 14.83 8.72 8.04
C GLN A 73 16.13 8.47 7.26
N ASP A 74 17.08 7.74 7.85
CA ASP A 74 18.39 7.51 7.26
C ASP A 74 18.37 6.41 6.19
N ILE A 75 17.29 5.63 6.11
CA ILE A 75 17.13 4.58 5.10
C ILE A 75 16.89 5.23 3.73
N ARG A 76 17.62 4.73 2.74
CA ARG A 76 17.47 5.09 1.33
C ARG A 76 17.02 3.89 0.51
N VAL A 77 16.05 4.12 -0.37
CA VAL A 77 15.44 3.07 -1.19
C VAL A 77 15.35 3.49 -2.66
N LYS A 78 15.18 2.48 -3.51
CA LYS A 78 14.95 2.63 -4.95
C LYS A 78 13.63 3.39 -5.17
N GLY A 79 13.71 4.52 -5.86
CA GLY A 79 12.60 5.42 -6.15
C GLY A 79 11.86 5.04 -7.42
N GLU A 80 12.00 5.89 -8.44
CA GLU A 80 11.35 5.80 -9.75
C GLU A 80 12.42 5.59 -10.82
N GLU A 81 12.03 4.95 -11.92
CA GLU A 81 12.88 4.81 -13.09
C GLU A 81 13.01 6.15 -13.81
N ILE A 82 14.23 6.48 -14.22
CA ILE A 82 14.55 7.70 -14.97
C ILE A 82 14.43 7.38 -16.45
N PHE A 83 13.33 7.84 -17.05
CA PHE A 83 13.07 7.70 -18.48
C PHE A 83 13.69 8.86 -19.27
N ASN A 84 14.21 8.55 -20.46
CA ASN A 84 14.56 9.57 -21.44
C ASN A 84 13.35 9.76 -22.38
N MET A 85 12.73 10.94 -22.37
CA MET A 85 11.52 11.22 -23.15
C MET A 85 11.74 11.12 -24.67
N ASP A 86 12.99 11.30 -25.12
CA ASP A 86 13.37 11.17 -26.54
C ASP A 86 13.58 9.71 -26.97
N GLU A 87 13.58 8.77 -26.02
CA GLU A 87 13.73 7.34 -26.28
C GLU A 87 12.36 6.71 -26.52
N GLY A 88 12.00 6.48 -27.78
CA GLY A 88 10.80 5.72 -28.15
C GLY A 88 10.83 4.28 -27.61
N ILE A 89 9.76 3.50 -27.84
CA ILE A 89 9.51 2.15 -27.26
C ILE A 89 10.78 1.41 -26.82
N ARG A 90 10.88 1.18 -25.51
CA ARG A 90 12.00 0.50 -24.87
C ARG A 90 11.78 -1.01 -24.88
N THR A 91 12.54 -1.70 -25.72
CA THR A 91 12.56 -3.17 -25.78
C THR A 91 13.62 -3.73 -24.84
N ARG A 92 13.52 -5.03 -24.50
CA ARG A 92 14.50 -5.73 -23.65
C ARG A 92 15.94 -5.59 -24.16
N SER A 93 16.15 -5.59 -25.49
CA SER A 93 17.48 -5.39 -26.11
C SER A 93 18.02 -3.97 -25.93
N LYS A 94 17.15 -2.94 -25.91
CA LYS A 94 17.54 -1.55 -25.61
C LYS A 94 17.89 -1.38 -24.14
N SER A 95 17.14 -1.96 -23.21
CA SER A 95 17.45 -1.93 -21.77
C SER A 95 18.76 -2.64 -21.41
N ALA A 96 19.14 -3.68 -22.16
CA ALA A 96 20.44 -4.33 -21.99
C ALA A 96 21.61 -3.42 -22.43
N LYS A 97 21.40 -2.58 -23.46
CA LYS A 97 22.41 -1.66 -23.99
C LYS A 97 22.49 -0.34 -23.21
N ASN A 98 21.37 0.09 -22.64
CA ASN A 98 21.26 1.28 -21.81
C ASN A 98 20.60 0.87 -20.48
N PRO A 99 21.39 0.61 -19.42
CA PRO A 99 20.85 0.05 -18.17
C PRO A 99 19.86 0.99 -17.51
N GLU A 100 18.83 0.42 -16.90
CA GLU A 100 17.80 1.18 -16.18
C GLU A 100 18.43 1.99 -15.05
N ARG A 101 18.18 3.31 -15.09
CA ARG A 101 18.61 4.22 -14.04
C ARG A 101 17.43 4.47 -13.13
N TRP A 102 17.66 4.35 -11.84
CA TRP A 102 16.63 4.54 -10.83
C TRP A 102 17.06 5.62 -9.87
N THR A 103 16.12 6.44 -9.42
CA THR A 103 16.39 7.42 -8.36
C THR A 103 16.65 6.70 -7.03
N ASN A 104 17.47 7.31 -6.18
CA ASN A 104 17.71 6.83 -4.82
C ASN A 104 17.22 7.91 -3.84
N ILE A 105 16.14 7.62 -3.11
CA ILE A 105 15.40 8.61 -2.32
C ILE A 105 15.26 8.16 -0.86
N PRO A 106 15.00 9.10 0.08
CA PRO A 106 14.71 8.73 1.46
C PRO A 106 13.46 7.85 1.57
N LEU A 107 13.47 6.92 2.52
CA LEU A 107 12.38 5.96 2.75
C LEU A 107 11.03 6.66 2.93
N LEU A 108 10.96 7.67 3.80
CA LEU A 108 9.71 8.38 4.09
C LEU A 108 9.12 9.06 2.83
N VAL A 109 9.98 9.54 1.92
CA VAL A 109 9.53 10.10 0.63
C VAL A 109 8.96 9.01 -0.27
N LYS A 110 9.58 7.84 -0.32
CA LYS A 110 9.05 6.69 -1.08
C LYS A 110 7.71 6.23 -0.51
N ILE A 111 7.59 6.16 0.82
CA ILE A 111 6.34 5.79 1.50
C ILE A 111 5.22 6.77 1.11
N LEU A 112 5.47 8.07 1.16
CA LEU A 112 4.48 9.08 0.77
C LEU A 112 4.03 8.90 -0.69
N LYS A 113 4.96 8.67 -1.62
CA LYS A 113 4.64 8.40 -3.03
C LYS A 113 3.75 7.17 -3.19
N LEU A 114 4.03 6.10 -2.44
CA LEU A 114 3.22 4.88 -2.47
C LEU A 114 1.80 5.13 -1.90
N ILE A 115 1.66 5.87 -0.80
CA ILE A 115 0.35 6.22 -0.25
C ILE A 115 -0.49 7.01 -1.26
N ILE A 116 0.13 7.96 -1.97
CA ILE A 116 -0.55 8.73 -3.03
C ILE A 116 -1.00 7.81 -4.17
N ASN A 117 -0.16 6.85 -4.57
CA ASN A 117 -0.50 5.87 -5.59
C ASN A 117 -1.68 4.98 -5.17
N GLU A 118 -1.68 4.49 -3.93
CA GLU A 118 -2.79 3.69 -3.38
C GLU A 118 -4.10 4.48 -3.34
N LEU A 119 -4.05 5.76 -2.98
CA LEU A 119 -5.22 6.64 -3.02
C LEU A 119 -5.74 6.79 -4.46
N SER A 120 -4.84 7.01 -5.43
CA SER A 120 -5.21 7.10 -6.84
C SER A 120 -5.91 5.83 -7.33
N ASN A 121 -5.34 4.66 -7.03
CA ASN A 121 -5.91 3.36 -7.38
C ASN A 121 -7.30 3.16 -6.74
N ALA A 122 -7.45 3.53 -5.47
CA ALA A 122 -8.73 3.43 -4.78
C ALA A 122 -9.79 4.37 -5.37
N MET A 123 -9.41 5.58 -5.78
CA MET A 123 -10.31 6.53 -6.45
C MET A 123 -10.78 5.99 -7.81
N GLU A 124 -9.87 5.42 -8.61
CA GLU A 124 -10.20 4.83 -9.91
C GLU A 124 -11.11 3.59 -9.77
N ALA A 125 -10.82 2.72 -8.81
CA ALA A 125 -11.66 1.57 -8.49
C ALA A 125 -13.06 1.96 -7.96
N ASN A 126 -13.19 3.11 -7.29
CA ASN A 126 -14.48 3.62 -6.85
C ASN A 126 -15.27 4.26 -7.99
N ALA A 127 -14.60 5.04 -8.85
CA ALA A 127 -15.22 5.69 -10.00
C ALA A 127 -15.77 4.67 -11.00
N SER A 128 -15.00 3.63 -11.30
CA SER A 128 -15.43 2.54 -12.20
C SER A 128 -16.67 1.80 -11.67
N ARG A 129 -16.73 1.50 -10.37
CA ARG A 129 -17.92 0.88 -9.73
C ARG A 129 -19.15 1.76 -9.79
N GLN A 130 -19.00 3.07 -9.56
CA GLN A 130 -20.10 4.03 -9.66
C GLN A 130 -20.63 4.12 -11.09
N THR A 131 -19.73 4.14 -12.08
CA THR A 131 -20.12 4.09 -13.49
C THR A 131 -20.89 2.79 -13.79
N THR A 132 -20.41 1.62 -13.39
CA THR A 132 -21.13 0.35 -13.61
C THR A 132 -22.51 0.33 -12.95
N ALA A 133 -22.66 0.85 -11.73
CA ALA A 133 -23.94 0.95 -11.05
C ALA A 133 -24.95 1.86 -11.80
N ASP A 134 -24.48 2.94 -12.42
CA ASP A 134 -25.29 3.87 -13.22
C ASP A 134 -25.80 3.19 -14.52
N TRP A 135 -24.95 2.41 -15.21
CA TRP A 135 -25.37 1.61 -16.37
C TRP A 135 -26.31 0.46 -16.01
N SER A 136 -26.24 -0.04 -14.77
CA SER A 136 -27.12 -1.12 -14.28
C SER A 136 -28.53 -0.63 -13.95
N GLN A 137 -28.71 0.69 -13.79
CA GLN A 137 -29.97 1.28 -13.37
C GLN A 137 -30.95 1.55 -14.53
N ASP A 138 -30.43 1.67 -15.76
CA ASP A 138 -31.22 1.88 -16.98
C ASP A 138 -31.63 0.57 -17.70
N ASP A 139 -31.13 -0.60 -17.26
CA ASP A 139 -31.42 -1.91 -17.87
C ASP A 139 -32.30 -2.82 -16.98
N LEU A 140 -33.02 -2.25 -16.01
CA LEU A 140 -33.90 -2.98 -15.09
C LEU A 140 -35.34 -3.15 -15.61
N ASN A 141 -35.58 -3.05 -16.92
CA ASN A 141 -36.93 -3.21 -17.49
C ASN A 141 -37.11 -4.42 -18.45
N ASP A 142 -36.15 -5.33 -18.60
CA ASP A 142 -36.39 -6.54 -19.42
C ASP A 142 -35.89 -7.84 -18.74
N MET A 143 -36.74 -8.35 -17.84
CA MET A 143 -37.13 -9.76 -17.67
C MET A 143 -36.12 -10.85 -18.10
N TRP A 144 -35.30 -11.37 -17.18
CA TRP A 144 -35.00 -12.81 -17.11
C TRP A 144 -34.82 -13.22 -15.64
N GLU A 145 -35.87 -13.82 -15.06
CA GLU A 145 -35.72 -14.76 -13.95
C GLU A 145 -34.92 -15.94 -14.48
N ASP A 146 -33.65 -16.06 -14.10
CA ASP A 146 -33.02 -17.36 -13.95
C ASP A 146 -32.00 -17.27 -12.81
N GLN A 147 -32.31 -18.06 -11.80
CA GLN A 147 -31.65 -18.20 -10.52
C GLN A 147 -30.45 -19.11 -10.72
N ASP A 148 -29.24 -18.54 -10.80
CA ASP A 148 -28.00 -19.29 -10.60
C ASP A 148 -27.36 -18.81 -9.29
N GLU A 149 -27.43 -19.70 -8.30
CA GLU A 149 -26.77 -19.63 -7.00
C GLU A 149 -25.25 -19.67 -7.18
N ASP A 150 -24.61 -18.51 -7.15
CA ASP A 150 -23.20 -18.39 -6.74
C ASP A 150 -23.13 -17.24 -5.72
N GLU A 151 -23.50 -17.56 -4.47
CA GLU A 151 -23.20 -16.73 -3.30
C GLU A 151 -21.67 -16.68 -3.11
N ASP A 152 -21.00 -15.77 -3.83
CA ASP A 152 -19.69 -15.30 -3.43
C ASP A 152 -19.84 -14.59 -2.07
N GLU A 153 -19.39 -15.25 -1.00
CA GLU A 153 -19.29 -14.74 0.38
C GLU A 153 -18.30 -13.54 0.49
N ASP A 154 -18.46 -12.47 -0.29
CA ASP A 154 -17.66 -11.23 -0.18
C ASP A 154 -18.52 -9.95 -0.06
N GLU A 155 -19.84 -10.08 0.09
CA GLU A 155 -20.72 -8.93 0.41
C GLU A 155 -20.65 -8.50 1.89
N GLY A 156 -20.01 -9.28 2.77
CA GLY A 156 -19.94 -8.99 4.21
C GLY A 156 -18.99 -7.84 4.61
N LEU A 157 -18.13 -7.34 3.69
CA LEU A 157 -17.15 -6.29 3.98
C LEU A 157 -17.25 -5.09 3.02
N ALA A 158 -18.22 -5.11 2.11
CA ALA A 158 -18.51 -4.03 1.19
C ALA A 158 -19.22 -2.88 1.92
N GLY A 159 -18.44 -1.98 2.52
CA GLY A 159 -19.00 -0.71 3.00
C GLY A 159 -18.29 -0.02 4.15
N GLN A 160 -17.30 -0.64 4.79
CA GLN A 160 -16.56 0.07 5.83
C GLN A 160 -15.59 1.08 5.20
N PHE A 161 -15.97 2.35 5.27
CA PHE A 161 -15.07 3.45 4.95
C PHE A 161 -13.94 3.46 5.97
N LEU A 162 -12.75 3.89 5.54
CA LEU A 162 -11.59 3.99 6.42
C LEU A 162 -11.87 4.89 7.65
N SER A 163 -12.77 5.87 7.48
CA SER A 163 -13.29 6.73 8.55
C SER A 163 -13.99 5.94 9.66
N ASP A 164 -14.69 4.86 9.33
CA ASP A 164 -15.53 4.11 10.29
C ASP A 164 -14.65 3.23 11.19
N ILE A 165 -13.61 2.65 10.58
CA ILE A 165 -12.57 1.88 11.29
C ILE A 165 -11.76 2.81 12.22
N LEU A 166 -11.44 4.03 11.77
CA LEU A 166 -10.71 5.01 12.58
C LEU A 166 -11.56 5.60 13.72
N SER A 167 -12.88 5.66 13.55
CA SER A 167 -13.81 6.20 14.55
C SER A 167 -14.07 5.22 15.70
N THR A 168 -14.00 3.91 15.43
CA THR A 168 -14.25 2.85 16.43
C THR A 168 -13.20 2.85 17.56
N ASN A 169 -12.02 3.42 17.35
CA ASN A 169 -10.93 3.41 18.33
C ASN A 169 -11.00 4.54 19.38
N LYS A 170 -12.05 5.37 19.38
CA LYS A 170 -12.20 6.52 20.31
C LYS A 170 -13.09 6.28 21.54
N TYR A 171 -13.79 5.15 21.63
CA TYR A 171 -14.67 4.85 22.78
C TYR A 171 -14.09 3.72 23.63
N GLY A 172 -12.99 4.02 24.29
CA GLY A 172 -12.33 3.11 25.22
C GLY A 172 -11.71 3.84 26.40
N LYS A 173 -12.47 4.76 27.03
CA LYS A 173 -12.20 5.26 28.40
C LYS A 173 -13.31 6.21 28.87
N SER A 174 -14.24 5.69 29.67
CA SER A 174 -14.80 6.35 30.86
C SER A 174 -15.99 5.55 31.41
N GLU A 175 -15.69 4.44 32.09
CA GLU A 175 -16.49 4.02 33.24
C GLU A 175 -15.57 4.14 34.45
N LEU A 176 -15.81 5.20 35.23
CA LEU A 176 -15.71 5.31 36.69
C LEU A 176 -16.40 6.63 37.07
#